data_AF-A0A2H8TLJ1-F1
#
_entry.id   AF-A0A2H8TLJ1-F1
#
_cell.length_a   1.000
_cell.length_b   1.000
_cell.length_c   1.000
_cell.angle_alpha   90.00
_cell.angle_beta   90.00
_cell.angle_gamma   90.00
#
_symmetry.space_group_name_H-M   'P 1'
#
loop_
_entity.id
_entity.type
_entity.pdbx_description
1 polymer ?
#
loop_
_entity_poly.entity_id
_entity_poly.type
_entity_poly.pdbx_seq_one_letter_code
_entity_poly.pdbx_strand_id
1 'polypeptide(L)'
;MALPPSERAEISKIYFGESNNFSDKNDLSLKSCNPKLLEYEKRKNRMIIFVSDVFLDNPKVLKKFHTLLTSFNDLAPVAIVMMGDFLSCHVPSHAYAQELKTHLTQLGHFLHDNTPGLCKHTMFVLLPGPGDRYSGAAGASILPRPLIPEFLTEEFRRLVPRCVFTTNPCRMQYCTQQIHILRADGLMKKTANYDIRHGSMDRKKSPTVIESDDDIIKNYIKTLESQSHLITVPLDVCPTYWPLAPHSLNLYPMPDLVCIADANAPEYSTIGSNHSDSSNSKILSSTGCIFFNPSSFSKNKYSFSVYITAQRLIEDSNLPDDEYDAGISLMDSEDTVATVGNRRKHN
;
A
#
# COMPACT_ATOMS: atom_id res chain seq x y z
N MET A 1 -21.88 22.62 7.67
CA MET A 1 -22.06 21.23 7.20
C MET A 1 -21.08 20.36 7.95
N ALA A 2 -21.47 19.15 8.36
CA ALA A 2 -20.60 18.23 9.10
C ALA A 2 -20.64 16.85 8.43
N LEU A 3 -19.52 16.13 8.49
CA LEU A 3 -19.44 14.73 8.07
C LEU A 3 -20.13 13.84 9.12
N PRO A 4 -20.66 12.67 8.72
CA PRO A 4 -21.19 11.70 9.68
C PRO A 4 -20.08 11.25 10.65
N PRO A 5 -20.43 10.97 11.91
CA PRO A 5 -19.45 10.52 12.89
C PRO A 5 -18.87 9.15 12.50
N SER A 6 -17.55 9.00 12.62
CA SER A 6 -16.88 7.73 12.37
C SER A 6 -17.11 6.75 13.52
N GLU A 7 -17.42 5.50 13.20
CA GLU A 7 -17.64 4.43 14.16
C GLU A 7 -16.38 3.55 14.30
N ARG A 8 -16.08 3.12 15.52
CA ARG A 8 -15.01 2.15 15.77
C ARG A 8 -15.49 0.72 15.54
N ALA A 9 -14.59 -0.14 15.06
CA ALA A 9 -14.93 -1.53 14.77
C ALA A 9 -15.44 -2.31 15.99
N GLU A 10 -15.01 -1.97 17.22
CA GLU A 10 -15.51 -2.61 18.44
C GLU A 10 -16.99 -2.30 18.69
N ILE A 11 -17.47 -1.12 18.28
CA ILE A 11 -18.86 -0.70 18.42
C ILE A 11 -19.71 -1.42 17.37
N SER A 12 -19.24 -1.48 16.12
CA SER A 12 -19.95 -2.20 15.04
C SER A 12 -20.16 -3.67 15.39
N LYS A 13 -19.21 -4.29 16.09
CA LYS A 13 -19.33 -5.68 16.58
C LYS A 13 -20.56 -5.88 17.49
N ILE A 14 -20.93 -4.88 18.30
CA ILE A 14 -22.07 -4.98 19.22
C ILE A 14 -23.39 -5.14 18.43
N TYR A 15 -23.51 -4.45 17.29
CA TYR A 15 -24.71 -4.45 16.47
C TYR A 15 -24.76 -5.61 15.47
N PHE A 16 -23.65 -5.89 14.79
CA PHE A 16 -23.59 -6.89 13.70
C PHE A 16 -23.09 -8.27 14.15
N GLY A 17 -22.76 -8.41 15.44
CA GLY A 17 -22.26 -9.65 16.02
C GLY A 17 -20.91 -10.07 15.45
N GLU A 18 -20.73 -11.37 15.28
CA GLU A 18 -19.45 -11.97 14.83
C GLU A 18 -19.44 -12.36 13.35
N SER A 19 -20.39 -11.81 12.57
CA SER A 19 -20.48 -12.03 11.13
C SER A 19 -19.21 -11.58 10.41
N ASN A 20 -18.70 -12.41 9.50
CA ASN A 20 -17.55 -12.05 8.69
C ASN A 20 -17.96 -11.23 7.46
N ASN A 21 -17.62 -9.94 7.47
CA ASN A 21 -17.86 -9.04 6.34
C ASN A 21 -16.60 -8.84 5.46
N PHE A 22 -15.51 -9.55 5.78
CA PHE A 22 -14.19 -9.30 5.22
C PHE A 22 -13.72 -10.37 4.21
N SER A 23 -14.11 -11.63 4.38
CA SER A 23 -13.73 -12.73 3.50
C SER A 23 -14.85 -13.75 3.34
N ASP A 24 -15.03 -14.28 2.14
CA ASP A 24 -16.07 -15.27 1.84
C ASP A 24 -15.73 -16.69 2.36
N LYS A 25 -14.54 -16.90 2.92
CA LYS A 25 -14.06 -18.25 3.29
C LYS A 25 -14.54 -18.73 4.65
N ASN A 26 -14.92 -17.81 5.53
CA ASN A 26 -15.33 -18.12 6.91
C ASN A 26 -16.61 -17.34 7.21
N ASP A 27 -17.60 -17.97 7.83
CA ASP A 27 -18.82 -17.24 8.25
C ASP A 27 -18.57 -16.37 9.50
N LEU A 28 -17.59 -16.75 10.32
CA LEU A 28 -17.23 -16.08 11.57
C LEU A 28 -15.98 -15.22 11.43
N SER A 29 -16.02 -14.05 12.06
CA SER A 29 -14.90 -13.10 12.06
C SER A 29 -13.70 -13.64 12.84
N LEU A 30 -12.58 -13.89 12.15
CA LEU A 30 -11.34 -14.35 12.80
C LEU A 30 -10.78 -13.34 13.82
N LYS A 31 -11.11 -12.05 13.67
CA LYS A 31 -10.73 -10.99 14.61
C LYS A 31 -11.34 -11.20 15.98
N SER A 32 -12.57 -11.71 16.02
CA SER A 32 -13.40 -11.85 17.22
C SER A 32 -13.30 -13.23 17.84
N CYS A 33 -13.26 -14.28 17.01
CA CYS A 33 -13.59 -15.63 17.45
C CYS A 33 -12.36 -16.51 17.73
N ASN A 34 -11.13 -16.01 17.54
CA ASN A 34 -9.94 -16.87 17.59
C ASN A 34 -8.78 -16.29 18.43
N PRO A 35 -8.79 -16.51 19.77
CA PRO A 35 -7.73 -16.02 20.65
C PRO A 35 -6.36 -16.63 20.35
N LYS A 36 -6.30 -17.84 19.77
CA LYS A 36 -5.04 -18.49 19.39
C LYS A 36 -4.32 -17.71 18.28
N LEU A 37 -5.06 -17.11 17.36
CA LEU A 37 -4.48 -16.25 16.32
C LEU A 37 -3.92 -14.95 16.90
N LEU A 38 -4.60 -14.38 17.90
CA LEU A 38 -4.11 -13.19 18.61
C LEU A 38 -2.81 -13.48 19.38
N GLU A 39 -2.73 -14.63 20.04
CA GLU A 39 -1.49 -15.06 20.69
C GLU A 39 -0.36 -15.28 19.68
N TYR A 40 -0.66 -15.91 18.54
CA TYR A 40 0.34 -16.14 17.49
C TYR A 40 0.87 -14.81 16.92
N GLU A 41 -0.02 -13.85 16.68
CA GLU A 41 0.29 -12.49 16.22
C GLU A 41 1.24 -11.77 17.17
N LYS A 42 1.01 -11.85 18.49
CA LYS A 42 1.84 -11.18 19.50
C LYS A 42 3.20 -11.85 19.72
N ARG A 43 3.28 -13.18 19.57
CA ARG A 43 4.50 -13.94 19.87
C ARG A 43 5.60 -13.77 18.84
N LYS A 44 5.25 -13.58 17.55
CA LYS A 44 6.23 -13.53 16.46
C LYS A 44 6.26 -12.14 15.85
N ASN A 45 7.41 -11.48 15.92
CA ASN A 45 7.62 -10.21 15.24
C ASN A 45 7.86 -10.45 13.74
N ARG A 46 6.77 -10.60 12.97
CA ARG A 46 6.84 -10.79 11.52
C ARG A 46 6.52 -9.49 10.79
N MET A 47 6.99 -9.39 9.56
CA MET A 47 6.81 -8.19 8.74
C MET A 47 6.09 -8.48 7.42
N ILE A 48 5.41 -7.44 6.93
CA ILE A 48 4.82 -7.39 5.60
C ILE A 48 5.38 -6.15 4.90
N ILE A 49 5.92 -6.31 3.70
CA ILE A 49 6.54 -5.22 2.95
C ILE A 49 5.57 -4.73 1.88
N PHE A 50 5.41 -3.42 1.75
CA PHE A 50 4.57 -2.77 0.76
C PHE A 50 5.43 -1.92 -0.18
N VAL A 51 5.36 -2.21 -1.47
CA VAL A 51 6.10 -1.48 -2.51
C VAL A 51 5.14 -1.14 -3.64
N SER A 52 5.15 0.11 -4.11
CA SER A 52 4.32 0.59 -5.21
C SER A 52 5.16 1.11 -6.37
N ASP A 53 4.64 1.03 -7.61
CA ASP A 53 5.29 1.53 -8.84
C ASP A 53 6.70 0.96 -9.06
N VAL A 54 6.82 -0.37 -9.06
CA VAL A 54 8.07 -1.05 -9.42
C VAL A 54 8.10 -1.23 -10.93
N PHE A 55 8.65 -0.24 -11.65
CA PHE A 55 8.79 -0.27 -13.11
C PHE A 55 9.88 -1.27 -13.51
N LEU A 56 9.46 -2.47 -13.95
CA LEU A 56 10.34 -3.59 -14.29
C LEU A 56 11.12 -3.36 -15.59
N ASP A 57 10.65 -2.45 -16.45
CA ASP A 57 11.32 -2.04 -17.68
C ASP A 57 12.50 -1.07 -17.42
N ASN A 58 12.51 -0.39 -16.27
CA ASN A 58 13.60 0.52 -15.93
C ASN A 58 14.74 -0.24 -15.22
N PRO A 59 15.92 -0.38 -15.84
CA PRO A 59 17.01 -1.17 -15.28
C PRO A 59 17.54 -0.61 -13.94
N LYS A 60 17.44 0.71 -13.72
CA LYS A 60 17.87 1.33 -12.45
C LYS A 60 16.96 0.92 -11.30
N VAL A 61 15.64 0.96 -11.53
CA VAL A 61 14.62 0.56 -10.56
C VAL A 61 14.74 -0.94 -10.30
N LEU A 62 14.90 -1.75 -11.36
CA LEU A 62 15.02 -3.20 -11.26
C LEU A 62 16.26 -3.61 -10.44
N LYS A 63 17.42 -2.98 -10.64
CA LYS A 63 18.64 -3.25 -9.84
C LYS A 63 18.42 -2.95 -8.36
N LYS A 64 17.77 -1.83 -8.03
CA LYS A 64 17.46 -1.46 -6.63
C LYS A 64 16.44 -2.41 -6.03
N PHE A 65 15.45 -2.82 -6.80
CA PHE A 65 14.47 -3.82 -6.36
C PHE A 65 15.12 -5.19 -6.12
N HIS A 66 16.05 -5.64 -6.97
CA HIS A 66 16.85 -6.84 -6.73
C HIS A 66 17.69 -6.76 -5.45
N THR A 67 18.25 -5.58 -5.15
CA THR A 67 18.99 -5.33 -3.91
C THR A 67 18.08 -5.48 -2.68
N LEU A 68 16.86 -4.93 -2.75
CA LEU A 68 15.83 -5.09 -1.71
C LEU A 68 15.43 -6.55 -1.52
N LEU A 69 15.16 -7.28 -2.61
CA LEU A 69 14.79 -8.69 -2.50
C LEU A 69 15.93 -9.52 -1.89
N THR A 70 17.17 -9.23 -2.26
CA THR A 70 18.35 -9.92 -1.71
C THR A 70 18.53 -9.63 -0.22
N SER A 71 18.34 -8.37 0.23
CA SER A 71 18.50 -8.01 1.64
C SER A 71 17.47 -8.66 2.56
N PHE A 72 16.26 -8.94 2.05
CA PHE A 72 15.21 -9.63 2.81
C PHE A 72 15.24 -11.15 2.68
N ASN A 73 16.16 -11.73 1.91
CA ASN A 73 16.17 -13.17 1.64
C ASN A 73 16.37 -14.02 2.91
N ASP A 74 17.22 -13.56 3.83
CA ASP A 74 17.49 -14.28 5.08
C ASP A 74 16.39 -14.08 6.12
N LEU A 75 15.77 -12.90 6.12
CA LEU A 75 14.72 -12.54 7.08
C LEU A 75 13.36 -13.13 6.72
N ALA A 76 13.10 -13.34 5.42
CA ALA A 76 11.91 -13.97 4.87
C ALA A 76 10.59 -13.39 5.45
N PRO A 77 10.19 -12.18 5.00
CA PRO A 77 8.94 -11.54 5.40
C PRO A 77 7.72 -12.45 5.15
N VAL A 78 6.60 -12.21 5.84
CA VAL A 78 5.37 -12.99 5.63
C VAL A 78 4.87 -12.81 4.21
N ALA A 79 4.85 -11.56 3.75
CA ALA A 79 4.42 -11.20 2.43
C ALA A 79 5.18 -9.97 1.91
N ILE A 80 5.38 -9.93 0.60
CA ILE A 80 5.81 -8.75 -0.14
C ILE A 80 4.65 -8.40 -1.07
N VAL A 81 4.01 -7.27 -0.79
CA VAL A 81 2.93 -6.71 -1.58
C VAL A 81 3.51 -5.76 -2.61
N MET A 82 3.45 -6.16 -3.87
CA MET A 82 3.85 -5.35 -5.01
C MET A 82 2.60 -4.76 -5.65
N MET A 83 2.49 -3.44 -5.61
CA MET A 83 1.42 -2.69 -6.25
C MET A 83 1.97 -2.08 -7.54
N GLY A 84 1.23 -2.23 -8.64
CA GLY A 84 1.54 -1.60 -9.91
C GLY A 84 1.66 -0.09 -9.79
N ASP A 85 2.08 0.63 -10.83
CA ASP A 85 2.26 0.09 -12.18
C ASP A 85 3.56 -0.70 -12.33
N PHE A 86 3.53 -1.76 -13.12
CA PHE A 86 4.69 -2.65 -13.30
C PHE A 86 5.59 -2.26 -14.47
N LEU A 87 5.10 -1.42 -15.39
CA LEU A 87 5.86 -0.88 -16.51
C LEU A 87 5.69 0.63 -16.58
N SER A 88 6.71 1.33 -17.07
CA SER A 88 6.63 2.78 -17.29
C SER A 88 5.65 3.14 -18.41
N CYS A 89 5.24 4.41 -18.45
CA CYS A 89 4.24 4.92 -19.40
C CYS A 89 4.71 4.98 -20.86
N HIS A 90 5.97 4.64 -21.15
CA HIS A 90 6.58 4.70 -22.47
C HIS A 90 6.22 3.51 -23.37
N VAL A 91 5.67 2.44 -22.80
CA VAL A 91 5.34 1.22 -23.53
C VAL A 91 4.08 1.40 -24.38
N PRO A 92 4.15 1.15 -25.71
CA PRO A 92 2.98 1.20 -26.58
C PRO A 92 1.89 0.21 -26.14
N SER A 93 0.63 0.62 -26.20
CA SER A 93 -0.49 -0.20 -25.69
C SER A 93 -0.62 -1.58 -26.35
N HIS A 94 -0.19 -1.74 -27.60
CA HIS A 94 -0.25 -3.02 -28.32
C HIS A 94 0.86 -4.00 -27.91
N ALA A 95 2.00 -3.49 -27.39
CA ALA A 95 3.14 -4.28 -26.95
C ALA A 95 3.13 -4.55 -25.44
N TYR A 96 2.37 -3.75 -24.68
CA TYR A 96 2.34 -3.75 -23.21
C TYR A 96 2.22 -5.14 -22.60
N ALA A 97 1.27 -5.97 -23.07
CA ALA A 97 1.05 -7.31 -22.54
C ALA A 97 2.27 -8.23 -22.75
N GLN A 98 2.94 -8.14 -23.90
CA GLN A 98 4.12 -8.96 -24.20
C GLN A 98 5.34 -8.53 -23.39
N GLU A 99 5.55 -7.21 -23.24
CA GLU A 99 6.63 -6.69 -22.39
C GLU A 99 6.41 -7.05 -20.93
N LEU A 100 5.18 -6.91 -20.42
CA LEU A 100 4.85 -7.28 -19.04
C LEU A 100 5.14 -8.76 -18.79
N LYS A 101 4.72 -9.65 -19.70
CA LYS A 101 5.03 -11.08 -19.60
C LYS A 101 6.53 -11.34 -19.57
N THR A 102 7.29 -10.66 -20.42
CA THR A 102 8.75 -10.80 -20.50
C THR A 102 9.42 -10.38 -19.19
N HIS A 103 9.07 -9.21 -18.66
CA HIS A 103 9.65 -8.67 -17.43
C HIS A 103 9.22 -9.45 -16.18
N LEU A 104 7.96 -9.89 -16.09
CA LEU A 104 7.53 -10.79 -15.02
C LEU A 104 8.27 -12.12 -15.07
N THR A 105 8.50 -12.68 -16.26
CA THR A 105 9.29 -13.91 -16.42
C THR A 105 10.73 -13.71 -15.94
N GLN A 106 11.39 -12.62 -16.34
CA GLN A 106 12.73 -12.26 -15.89
C GLN A 106 12.81 -12.11 -14.37
N LEU A 107 11.83 -11.42 -13.77
CA LEU A 107 11.74 -11.29 -12.32
C LEU A 107 11.56 -12.65 -11.63
N GLY A 108 10.75 -13.54 -12.21
CA GLY A 108 10.55 -14.90 -11.70
C GLY A 108 11.84 -15.70 -11.68
N HIS A 109 12.65 -15.62 -12.74
CA HIS A 109 13.96 -16.28 -12.80
C HIS A 109 14.91 -15.72 -11.73
N PHE A 110 15.02 -14.40 -11.61
CA PHE A 110 15.84 -13.77 -10.57
C PHE A 110 15.42 -14.23 -9.16
N LEU A 111 14.12 -14.25 -8.87
CA LEU A 111 13.63 -14.67 -7.56
C LEU A 111 13.99 -16.12 -7.24
N HIS A 112 13.88 -17.00 -8.24
CA HIS A 112 14.20 -18.42 -8.11
C HIS A 112 15.70 -18.65 -7.88
N ASP A 113 16.55 -17.97 -8.66
CA ASP A 113 17.99 -18.21 -8.69
C ASP A 113 18.72 -17.49 -7.53
N ASN A 114 18.34 -16.25 -7.24
CA ASN A 114 19.06 -15.39 -6.30
C ASN A 114 18.42 -15.33 -4.90
N THR A 115 17.12 -15.62 -4.76
CA THR A 115 16.39 -15.47 -3.48
C THR A 115 15.55 -16.70 -3.09
N PRO A 116 16.19 -17.87 -2.88
CA PRO A 116 15.47 -19.10 -2.56
C PRO A 116 14.75 -19.03 -1.19
N GLY A 117 15.27 -18.24 -0.25
CA GLY A 117 14.67 -18.04 1.07
C GLY A 117 13.29 -17.38 0.98
N LEU A 118 13.19 -16.33 0.14
CA LEU A 118 11.92 -15.66 -0.16
C LEU A 118 10.95 -16.62 -0.84
N CYS A 119 11.37 -17.32 -1.90
CA CYS A 119 10.49 -18.23 -2.65
C CYS A 119 9.85 -19.31 -1.75
N LYS A 120 10.57 -19.77 -0.71
CA LYS A 120 10.09 -20.80 0.21
C LYS A 120 9.14 -20.29 1.29
N HIS A 121 9.37 -19.10 1.83
CA HIS A 121 8.69 -18.65 3.06
C HIS A 121 7.80 -17.41 2.89
N THR A 122 8.07 -16.59 1.88
CA THR A 122 7.40 -15.32 1.62
C THR A 122 6.26 -15.50 0.63
N MET A 123 5.14 -14.81 0.84
CA MET A 123 4.05 -14.71 -0.13
C MET A 123 4.19 -13.44 -0.97
N PHE A 124 4.29 -13.58 -2.29
CA PHE A 124 4.25 -12.44 -3.20
C PHE A 124 2.81 -12.11 -3.58
N VAL A 125 2.36 -10.89 -3.28
CA VAL A 125 1.01 -10.44 -3.61
C VAL A 125 1.14 -9.32 -4.64
N LEU A 126 0.64 -9.55 -5.85
CA LEU A 126 0.74 -8.59 -6.95
C LEU A 126 -0.63 -7.97 -7.23
N LEU A 127 -0.72 -6.65 -7.07
CA LEU A 127 -1.89 -5.83 -7.36
C LEU A 127 -1.66 -5.00 -8.62
N PRO A 128 -2.64 -4.92 -9.53
CA PRO A 128 -2.52 -4.07 -10.71
C PRO A 128 -2.77 -2.59 -10.40
N GLY A 129 -2.06 -1.72 -11.10
CA GLY A 129 -2.18 -0.27 -11.00
C GLY A 129 -3.01 0.39 -12.11
N PRO A 130 -3.09 1.73 -12.15
CA PRO A 130 -3.79 2.54 -13.16
C PRO A 130 -3.11 2.71 -14.52
N GLY A 131 -1.80 2.61 -14.57
CA GLY A 131 -1.04 2.57 -15.83
C GLY A 131 -0.93 1.17 -16.43
N ASP A 132 -1.40 0.12 -15.74
CA ASP A 132 -1.34 -1.24 -16.27
C ASP A 132 -2.39 -1.51 -17.36
N ARG A 133 -1.98 -1.35 -18.63
CA ARG A 133 -2.87 -1.36 -19.81
C ARG A 133 -3.16 -2.73 -20.40
N TYR A 134 -2.78 -3.83 -19.74
CA TYR A 134 -2.96 -5.19 -20.26
C TYR A 134 -4.44 -5.58 -20.49
N SER A 135 -5.37 -4.89 -19.83
CA SER A 135 -6.83 -5.07 -19.98
C SER A 135 -7.48 -3.97 -20.86
N GLY A 136 -6.67 -3.24 -21.62
CA GLY A 136 -7.11 -2.07 -22.39
C GLY A 136 -7.19 -0.78 -21.55
N ALA A 137 -7.11 0.38 -22.21
CA ALA A 137 -7.04 1.69 -21.56
C ALA A 137 -8.25 2.02 -20.66
N ALA A 138 -9.44 1.50 -21.00
CA ALA A 138 -10.65 1.71 -20.22
C ALA A 138 -10.73 0.77 -18.99
N GLY A 139 -10.23 -0.47 -19.08
CA GLY A 139 -10.23 -1.41 -17.95
C GLY A 139 -9.25 -1.02 -16.84
N ALA A 140 -8.19 -0.29 -17.18
CA ALA A 140 -7.20 0.18 -16.21
C ALA A 140 -7.69 1.36 -15.35
N SER A 141 -8.69 2.13 -15.80
CA SER A 141 -9.12 3.36 -15.12
C SER A 141 -10.36 3.20 -14.22
N ILE A 142 -11.03 2.04 -14.26
CA ILE A 142 -12.29 1.77 -13.55
C ILE A 142 -12.01 0.82 -12.36
N LEU A 143 -12.55 1.13 -11.18
CA LEU A 143 -12.46 0.28 -9.99
C LEU A 143 -13.75 -0.52 -9.75
N PRO A 144 -13.70 -1.73 -9.14
CA PRO A 144 -12.52 -2.57 -8.91
C PRO A 144 -11.92 -3.11 -10.22
N ARG A 145 -10.60 -3.26 -10.26
CA ARG A 145 -9.87 -3.79 -11.41
C ARG A 145 -9.70 -5.30 -11.33
N PRO A 146 -9.79 -6.01 -12.47
CA PRO A 146 -9.52 -7.44 -12.52
C PRO A 146 -8.03 -7.73 -12.28
N LEU A 147 -7.76 -8.96 -11.83
CA LEU A 147 -6.41 -9.49 -11.71
C LEU A 147 -5.68 -9.53 -13.06
N ILE A 148 -4.34 -9.59 -13.01
CA ILE A 148 -3.52 -9.78 -14.21
C ILE A 148 -3.86 -11.16 -14.82
N PRO A 149 -4.24 -11.24 -16.11
CA PRO A 149 -4.61 -12.49 -16.75
C PRO A 149 -3.57 -13.59 -16.59
N GLU A 150 -4.06 -14.82 -16.36
CA GLU A 150 -3.18 -15.94 -15.99
C GLU A 150 -2.08 -16.18 -17.02
N PHE A 151 -2.41 -16.10 -18.32
CA PHE A 151 -1.48 -16.33 -19.44
C PHE A 151 -0.23 -15.42 -19.46
N LEU A 152 -0.30 -14.26 -18.78
CA LEU A 152 0.83 -13.34 -18.61
C LEU A 152 1.73 -13.72 -17.44
N THR A 153 1.20 -14.51 -16.51
CA THR A 153 1.79 -14.80 -15.20
C THR A 153 2.17 -16.27 -14.99
N GLU A 154 1.85 -17.15 -15.95
CA GLU A 154 2.07 -18.61 -15.85
C GLU A 154 3.49 -18.96 -15.41
N GLU A 155 4.48 -18.37 -16.06
CA GLU A 155 5.89 -18.68 -15.81
C GLU A 155 6.36 -18.16 -14.45
N PHE A 156 5.91 -16.96 -14.06
CA PHE A 156 6.17 -16.43 -12.73
C PHE A 156 5.56 -17.32 -11.63
N ARG A 157 4.31 -17.78 -11.81
CA ARG A 157 3.64 -18.69 -10.88
C ARG A 157 4.34 -20.05 -10.79
N ARG A 158 4.92 -20.53 -11.89
CA ARG A 158 5.69 -21.78 -11.95
C ARG A 158 6.99 -21.67 -11.14
N LEU A 159 7.70 -20.56 -11.27
CA LEU A 159 8.99 -20.31 -10.60
C LEU A 159 8.82 -19.93 -9.12
N VAL A 160 7.77 -19.17 -8.81
CA VAL A 160 7.45 -18.66 -7.47
C VAL A 160 6.07 -19.19 -7.04
N PRO A 161 6.00 -20.41 -6.45
CA PRO A 161 4.72 -21.05 -6.14
C PRO A 161 3.92 -20.31 -5.06
N ARG A 162 4.58 -19.51 -4.22
CA ARG A 162 3.94 -18.68 -3.18
C ARG A 162 3.62 -17.28 -3.70
N CYS A 163 2.87 -17.19 -4.81
CA CYS A 163 2.40 -15.92 -5.33
C CYS A 163 0.88 -15.88 -5.51
N VAL A 164 0.30 -14.69 -5.41
CA VAL A 164 -1.11 -14.41 -5.62
C VAL A 164 -1.23 -13.12 -6.44
N PHE A 165 -1.84 -13.23 -7.62
CA PHE A 165 -2.26 -12.08 -8.41
C PHE A 165 -3.70 -11.76 -8.04
N THR A 166 -3.94 -10.53 -7.60
CA THR A 166 -5.22 -10.13 -7.01
C THR A 166 -5.83 -8.93 -7.73
N THR A 167 -7.04 -8.55 -7.34
CA THR A 167 -7.76 -7.37 -7.84
C THR A 167 -7.18 -6.08 -7.24
N ASN A 168 -7.63 -4.94 -7.73
CA ASN A 168 -7.36 -3.66 -7.09
C ASN A 168 -8.68 -2.88 -6.90
N PRO A 169 -9.14 -2.62 -5.66
CA PRO A 169 -8.47 -2.95 -4.39
C PRO A 169 -8.46 -4.45 -4.09
N CYS A 170 -7.76 -4.83 -3.02
CA CYS A 170 -7.84 -6.16 -2.42
C CYS A 170 -7.88 -6.11 -0.89
N ARG A 171 -8.34 -7.21 -0.31
CA ARG A 171 -8.39 -7.43 1.13
C ARG A 171 -7.44 -8.56 1.51
N MET A 172 -6.63 -8.32 2.53
CA MET A 172 -5.67 -9.27 3.07
C MET A 172 -5.95 -9.46 4.56
N GLN A 173 -6.03 -10.71 4.99
CA GLN A 173 -6.24 -11.05 6.39
C GLN A 173 -4.97 -11.68 6.95
N TYR A 174 -4.43 -11.09 8.02
CA TYR A 174 -3.30 -11.64 8.75
C TYR A 174 -3.71 -11.90 10.19
N CYS A 175 -3.84 -13.17 10.58
CA CYS A 175 -4.31 -13.55 11.91
C CYS A 175 -5.63 -12.85 12.28
N THR A 176 -5.60 -11.93 13.24
CA THR A 176 -6.78 -11.15 13.66
C THR A 176 -6.92 -9.81 12.93
N GLN A 177 -5.92 -9.43 12.14
CA GLN A 177 -5.83 -8.13 11.49
C GLN A 177 -6.42 -8.15 10.08
N GLN A 178 -7.21 -7.12 9.79
CA GLN A 178 -7.81 -6.88 8.49
C GLN A 178 -7.08 -5.74 7.79
N ILE A 179 -6.55 -6.02 6.59
CA ILE A 179 -5.73 -5.09 5.80
C ILE A 179 -6.42 -4.84 4.46
N HIS A 180 -6.77 -3.59 4.16
CA HIS A 180 -7.33 -3.19 2.88
C HIS A 180 -6.26 -2.46 2.06
N ILE A 181 -6.07 -2.87 0.81
CA ILE A 181 -5.01 -2.35 -0.06
C ILE A 181 -5.64 -1.79 -1.33
N LEU A 182 -5.33 -0.53 -1.64
CA LEU A 182 -5.76 0.16 -2.85
C LEU A 182 -4.56 0.80 -3.53
N ARG A 183 -4.45 0.61 -4.84
CA ARG A 183 -3.52 1.35 -5.69
C ARG A 183 -4.31 2.33 -6.58
N ALA A 184 -4.09 3.64 -6.42
CA ALA A 184 -4.80 4.66 -7.20
C ALA A 184 -3.94 5.92 -7.39
N ASP A 185 -4.07 6.64 -8.50
CA ASP A 185 -3.31 7.87 -8.73
C ASP A 185 -4.14 9.14 -8.44
N GLY A 186 -3.58 9.98 -7.58
CA GLY A 186 -4.07 11.31 -7.26
C GLY A 186 -5.40 11.31 -6.52
N LEU A 187 -5.75 10.24 -5.81
CA LEU A 187 -7.01 10.14 -5.08
C LEU A 187 -7.08 11.17 -3.95
N MET A 188 -5.97 11.42 -3.26
CA MET A 188 -5.90 12.44 -2.21
C MET A 188 -6.16 13.84 -2.78
N LYS A 189 -5.47 14.19 -3.87
CA LYS A 189 -5.63 15.48 -4.57
C LYS A 189 -7.03 15.65 -5.15
N LYS A 190 -7.57 14.60 -5.76
CA LYS A 190 -8.96 14.58 -6.24
C LYS A 190 -9.92 14.86 -5.09
N THR A 191 -9.78 14.17 -3.96
CA THR A 191 -10.64 14.41 -2.79
C THR A 191 -10.52 15.85 -2.26
N ALA A 192 -9.29 16.37 -2.17
CA ALA A 192 -9.04 17.75 -1.74
C ALA A 192 -9.71 18.76 -2.69
N ASN A 193 -9.72 18.53 -4.00
CA ASN A 193 -10.37 19.43 -4.96
C ASN A 193 -11.90 19.52 -4.79
N TYR A 194 -12.54 18.51 -4.19
CA TYR A 194 -13.97 18.51 -3.88
C TYR A 194 -14.28 19.04 -2.48
N ASP A 195 -13.27 19.51 -1.74
CA ASP A 195 -13.48 20.16 -0.46
C ASP A 195 -14.00 21.59 -0.67
N ILE A 196 -15.26 21.80 -0.28
CA ILE A 196 -15.96 23.08 -0.37
C ILE A 196 -15.29 24.20 0.44
N ARG A 197 -14.42 23.87 1.41
CA ARG A 197 -13.64 24.86 2.16
C ARG A 197 -12.66 25.59 1.25
N HIS A 198 -12.07 24.89 0.28
CA HIS A 198 -11.20 25.48 -0.73
C HIS A 198 -11.98 26.24 -1.81
N GLY A 199 -13.25 25.88 -2.03
CA GLY A 199 -14.13 26.46 -3.05
C GLY A 199 -14.95 27.68 -2.60
N SER A 200 -14.91 28.09 -1.32
CA SER A 200 -15.62 29.29 -0.86
C SER A 200 -15.04 30.55 -1.51
N MET A 201 -15.79 31.05 -2.50
CA MET A 201 -15.49 32.12 -3.43
C MET A 201 -15.34 33.49 -2.77
N ASP A 202 -14.30 33.68 -1.97
CA ASP A 202 -13.80 35.00 -1.55
C ASP A 202 -12.36 35.14 -2.07
N ARG A 203 -12.20 35.13 -3.42
CA ARG A 203 -10.90 35.36 -4.10
C ARG A 203 -10.23 36.71 -3.76
N LYS A 204 -10.90 37.56 -2.97
CA LYS A 204 -10.40 38.85 -2.44
C LYS A 204 -9.88 38.77 -1.01
N LYS A 205 -10.11 37.68 -0.27
CA LYS A 205 -9.35 37.39 0.94
C LYS A 205 -8.13 36.59 0.53
N SER A 206 -6.97 37.22 0.65
CA SER A 206 -5.68 36.55 0.59
C SER A 206 -5.73 35.21 1.33
N PRO A 207 -5.18 34.11 0.79
CA PRO A 207 -5.07 32.87 1.54
C PRO A 207 -4.04 33.13 2.64
N THR A 208 -4.51 33.52 3.83
CA THR A 208 -3.63 33.90 4.93
C THR A 208 -3.00 32.67 5.60
N VAL A 209 -3.37 31.46 5.16
CA VAL A 209 -2.78 30.20 5.58
C VAL A 209 -2.58 29.36 4.31
N ILE A 210 -1.32 29.17 3.91
CA ILE A 210 -0.98 28.08 3.00
C ILE A 210 -1.28 26.81 3.78
N GLU A 211 -2.34 26.08 3.41
CA GLU A 211 -2.63 24.80 4.06
C GLU A 211 -1.42 23.89 3.86
N SER A 212 -0.92 23.36 4.97
CA SER A 212 0.20 22.43 4.93
C SER A 212 -0.26 21.10 4.34
N ASP A 213 0.64 20.36 3.68
CA ASP A 213 0.33 19.01 3.21
C ASP A 213 -0.23 18.13 4.33
N ASP A 214 0.25 18.31 5.57
CA ASP A 214 -0.23 17.61 6.76
C ASP A 214 -1.73 17.86 7.05
N ASP A 215 -2.24 19.07 6.79
CA ASP A 215 -3.65 19.40 7.02
C ASP A 215 -4.55 18.81 5.93
N ILE A 216 -4.07 18.77 4.68
CA ILE A 216 -4.75 18.07 3.57
C ILE A 216 -4.85 16.58 3.89
N ILE A 217 -3.77 15.96 4.36
CA ILE A 217 -3.74 14.53 4.71
C ILE A 217 -4.69 14.25 5.88
N LYS A 218 -4.68 15.08 6.94
CA LYS A 218 -5.65 14.95 8.06
C LYS A 218 -7.10 15.02 7.59
N ASN A 219 -7.41 16.00 6.74
CA ASN A 219 -8.74 16.18 6.18
C ASN A 219 -9.16 14.99 5.30
N TYR A 220 -8.22 14.46 4.50
CA TYR A 220 -8.43 13.29 3.66
C TYR A 220 -8.75 12.05 4.51
N ILE A 221 -7.93 11.74 5.52
CA ILE A 221 -8.15 10.60 6.42
C ILE A 221 -9.49 10.74 7.15
N LYS A 222 -9.80 11.91 7.70
CA LYS A 222 -11.09 12.15 8.36
C LYS A 222 -12.27 11.91 7.41
N THR A 223 -12.13 12.24 6.14
CA THR A 223 -13.15 11.99 5.12
C THR A 223 -13.32 10.49 4.88
N LEU A 224 -12.23 9.74 4.73
CA LEU A 224 -12.27 8.28 4.59
C LEU A 224 -12.90 7.60 5.81
N GLU A 225 -12.52 8.01 7.02
CA GLU A 225 -13.08 7.47 8.28
C GLU A 225 -14.58 7.76 8.39
N SER A 226 -15.01 8.97 8.02
CA SER A 226 -16.42 9.37 8.13
C SER A 226 -17.29 8.68 7.07
N GLN A 227 -16.81 8.60 5.83
CA GLN A 227 -17.56 7.99 4.73
C GLN A 227 -17.47 6.45 4.75
N SER A 228 -16.48 5.87 5.45
CA SER A 228 -16.19 4.44 5.44
C SER A 228 -16.13 3.84 4.03
N HIS A 229 -15.58 4.60 3.08
CA HIS A 229 -15.47 4.20 1.69
C HIS A 229 -14.13 4.69 1.11
N LEU A 230 -13.49 3.86 0.29
CA LEU A 230 -12.20 4.20 -0.32
C LEU A 230 -12.30 5.34 -1.33
N ILE A 231 -13.43 5.46 -2.03
CA ILE A 231 -13.65 6.48 -3.08
C ILE A 231 -14.64 7.54 -2.59
N THR A 232 -14.13 8.70 -2.22
CA THR A 232 -14.91 9.82 -1.67
C THR A 232 -15.25 10.89 -2.71
N VAL A 233 -15.04 10.58 -3.98
CA VAL A 233 -15.27 11.46 -5.13
C VAL A 233 -16.35 10.88 -6.05
N PRO A 234 -17.00 11.70 -6.89
CA PRO A 234 -18.06 11.20 -7.76
C PRO A 234 -17.53 10.36 -8.93
N LEU A 235 -18.45 9.68 -9.61
CA LEU A 235 -18.17 8.69 -10.66
C LEU A 235 -17.43 9.27 -11.89
N ASP A 236 -17.63 10.56 -12.18
CA ASP A 236 -16.95 11.27 -13.26
C ASP A 236 -15.44 11.42 -13.00
N VAL A 237 -15.04 11.50 -11.74
CA VAL A 237 -13.64 11.61 -11.30
C VAL A 237 -13.00 10.25 -11.11
N CYS A 238 -13.73 9.33 -10.50
CA CYS A 238 -13.29 7.97 -10.26
C CYS A 238 -14.40 7.00 -10.68
N PRO A 239 -14.35 6.52 -11.94
CA PRO A 239 -15.31 5.54 -12.43
C PRO A 239 -15.27 4.25 -11.61
N THR A 240 -16.44 3.77 -11.21
CA THR A 240 -16.57 2.50 -10.50
C THR A 240 -17.66 1.61 -11.09
N TYR A 241 -17.44 0.30 -11.05
CA TYR A 241 -18.46 -0.69 -11.39
C TYR A 241 -19.52 -0.74 -10.29
N TRP A 242 -20.72 -0.25 -10.59
CA TRP A 242 -21.82 -0.16 -9.62
C TRP A 242 -22.12 -1.47 -8.86
N PRO A 243 -22.13 -2.67 -9.49
CA PRO A 243 -22.42 -3.90 -8.75
C PRO A 243 -21.33 -4.30 -7.76
N LEU A 244 -20.08 -3.93 -8.03
CA LEU A 244 -18.93 -4.36 -7.24
C LEU A 244 -18.51 -3.32 -6.20
N ALA A 245 -18.73 -2.04 -6.46
CA ALA A 245 -18.31 -0.93 -5.59
C ALA A 245 -18.78 -1.08 -4.13
N PRO A 246 -20.04 -1.44 -3.82
CA PRO A 246 -20.52 -1.50 -2.44
C PRO A 246 -19.80 -2.53 -1.56
N HIS A 247 -19.29 -3.63 -2.13
CA HIS A 247 -18.59 -4.65 -1.36
C HIS A 247 -17.07 -4.47 -1.42
N SER A 248 -16.50 -4.13 -2.58
CA SER A 248 -15.05 -4.08 -2.75
C SER A 248 -14.41 -2.80 -2.22
N LEU A 249 -15.09 -1.66 -2.33
CA LEU A 249 -14.53 -0.34 -1.96
C LEU A 249 -14.95 0.12 -0.56
N ASN A 250 -15.80 -0.67 0.09
CA ASN A 250 -16.30 -0.38 1.43
C ASN A 250 -15.24 -0.67 2.51
N LEU A 251 -15.12 0.27 3.44
CA LEU A 251 -14.30 0.19 4.64
C LEU A 251 -15.12 -0.13 5.89
N TYR A 252 -16.43 -0.37 5.79
CA TYR A 252 -17.29 -0.70 6.93
C TYR A 252 -17.51 -2.22 7.07
N PRO A 253 -17.32 -2.81 8.28
CA PRO A 253 -16.70 -2.24 9.48
C PRO A 253 -15.23 -1.87 9.28
N MET A 254 -14.75 -0.86 10.02
CA MET A 254 -13.40 -0.30 9.84
C MET A 254 -12.30 -1.37 9.99
N PRO A 255 -11.42 -1.56 8.99
CA PRO A 255 -10.29 -2.49 9.09
C PRO A 255 -9.22 -2.00 10.07
N ASP A 256 -8.22 -2.84 10.37
CA ASP A 256 -7.08 -2.45 11.21
C ASP A 256 -6.05 -1.59 10.44
N LEU A 257 -5.90 -1.85 9.15
CA LEU A 257 -4.90 -1.21 8.29
C LEU A 257 -5.48 -0.94 6.89
N VAL A 258 -5.25 0.26 6.37
CA VAL A 258 -5.59 0.68 5.01
C VAL A 258 -4.35 1.25 4.33
N CYS A 259 -3.87 0.54 3.30
CA CYS A 259 -2.80 0.97 2.43
C CYS A 259 -3.40 1.66 1.19
N ILE A 260 -3.16 2.96 1.03
CA ILE A 260 -3.54 3.70 -0.18
C ILE A 260 -2.26 4.10 -0.89
N ALA A 261 -1.83 3.28 -1.83
CA ALA A 261 -0.68 3.57 -2.67
C ALA A 261 -1.08 4.62 -3.72
N ASP A 262 -0.78 5.89 -3.40
CA ASP A 262 -0.99 7.04 -4.25
C ASP A 262 0.34 7.65 -4.66
N ALA A 263 0.72 7.41 -5.92
CA ALA A 263 1.98 7.87 -6.49
C ALA A 263 2.10 9.39 -6.59
N ASN A 264 0.97 10.11 -6.51
CA ASN A 264 0.91 11.56 -6.65
C ASN A 264 0.70 12.27 -5.31
N ALA A 265 0.52 11.52 -4.22
CA ALA A 265 0.44 12.02 -2.86
C ALA A 265 1.81 11.87 -2.17
N PRO A 266 2.14 12.74 -1.19
CA PRO A 266 3.29 12.53 -0.33
C PRO A 266 3.13 11.24 0.47
N GLU A 267 4.25 10.77 1.00
CA GLU A 267 4.29 9.70 1.99
C GLU A 267 3.64 10.18 3.30
N TYR A 268 2.77 9.34 3.86
CA TYR A 268 2.15 9.60 5.16
C TYR A 268 1.82 8.29 5.85
N SER A 269 1.83 8.33 7.19
CA SER A 269 1.39 7.23 8.03
C SER A 269 0.69 7.78 9.28
N THR A 270 -0.47 7.22 9.61
CA THR A 270 -1.16 7.50 10.87
C THR A 270 -0.69 6.55 11.95
N ILE A 271 -0.77 6.96 13.21
CA ILE A 271 -0.62 6.03 14.34
C ILE A 271 -2.01 5.52 14.75
N GLY A 272 -2.11 4.22 15.02
CA GLY A 272 -3.30 3.64 15.66
C GLY A 272 -3.49 4.18 17.09
N SER A 273 -4.69 4.03 17.65
CA SER A 273 -5.10 4.63 18.93
C SER A 273 -4.32 4.17 20.18
N ASN A 274 -3.40 3.21 20.06
CA ASN A 274 -2.76 2.53 21.18
C ASN A 274 -1.37 3.09 21.55
N HIS A 275 -0.86 4.07 20.81
CA HIS A 275 0.42 4.72 21.11
C HIS A 275 0.23 6.22 21.33
N SER A 276 0.27 6.63 22.60
CA SER A 276 0.14 8.02 23.06
C SER A 276 1.46 8.78 23.14
N ASP A 277 2.58 8.18 22.72
CA ASP A 277 3.90 8.77 22.92
C ASP A 277 4.26 9.77 21.81
N SER A 278 3.77 10.99 22.04
CA SER A 278 4.47 12.27 21.89
C SER A 278 5.95 12.17 21.48
N SER A 279 6.26 12.50 20.22
CA SER A 279 7.37 13.43 19.88
C SER A 279 7.58 13.71 18.38
N ASN A 280 6.76 13.20 17.45
CA ASN A 280 6.84 13.59 16.04
C ASN A 280 5.45 13.75 15.44
N SER A 281 5.25 14.81 14.64
CA SER A 281 4.05 15.08 13.84
C SER A 281 3.55 13.82 13.12
N LYS A 282 2.65 13.06 13.76
CA LYS A 282 2.00 11.92 13.14
C LYS A 282 0.49 12.06 13.37
N ILE A 283 -0.25 11.78 12.31
CA ILE A 283 -1.68 12.02 12.23
C ILE A 283 -2.41 10.92 13.02
N LEU A 284 -3.32 11.31 13.91
CA LEU A 284 -4.09 10.38 14.73
C LEU A 284 -5.37 9.95 14.01
N SER A 285 -5.62 8.65 13.95
CA SER A 285 -6.90 8.10 13.49
C SER A 285 -7.94 8.11 14.62
N SER A 286 -9.17 8.56 14.31
CA SER A 286 -10.28 8.57 15.28
C SER A 286 -10.85 7.17 15.52
N THR A 287 -10.78 6.33 14.48
CA THR A 287 -11.34 4.97 14.46
C THR A 287 -10.38 3.90 14.98
N GLY A 288 -9.08 4.22 15.10
CA GLY A 288 -8.02 3.29 15.46
C GLY A 288 -7.43 2.53 14.27
N CYS A 289 -7.93 2.79 13.06
CA CYS A 289 -7.40 2.25 11.81
C CYS A 289 -6.13 2.98 11.36
N ILE A 290 -5.14 2.23 10.92
CA ILE A 290 -3.90 2.80 10.39
C ILE A 290 -4.06 3.07 8.89
N PHE A 291 -3.98 4.33 8.47
CA PHE A 291 -3.88 4.74 7.07
C PHE A 291 -2.43 5.07 6.74
N PHE A 292 -1.93 4.53 5.64
CA PHE A 292 -0.59 4.89 5.15
C PHE A 292 -0.50 4.85 3.63
N ASN A 293 0.44 5.61 3.09
CA ASN A 293 0.83 5.62 1.69
C ASN A 293 2.32 5.29 1.57
N PRO A 294 2.71 4.13 0.99
CA PRO A 294 4.13 3.77 0.81
C PRO A 294 4.87 4.61 -0.24
N SER A 295 4.18 5.57 -0.87
CA SER A 295 4.70 6.39 -1.97
C SER A 295 5.16 5.54 -3.16
N SER A 296 5.65 6.21 -4.21
CA SER A 296 6.11 5.56 -5.44
C SER A 296 7.59 5.17 -5.30
N PHE A 297 7.91 3.88 -5.39
CA PHE A 297 9.28 3.37 -5.27
C PHE A 297 10.20 4.01 -6.32
N SER A 298 9.72 4.11 -7.56
CA SER A 298 10.50 4.68 -8.67
C SER A 298 10.70 6.20 -8.58
N LYS A 299 9.76 6.95 -7.98
CA LYS A 299 9.81 8.43 -7.95
C LYS A 299 10.39 8.98 -6.65
N ASN A 300 10.20 8.28 -5.52
CA ASN A 300 10.56 8.74 -4.19
C ASN A 300 11.79 8.02 -3.67
N LYS A 301 12.93 8.08 -4.39
CA LYS A 301 14.22 7.52 -3.93
C LYS A 301 14.15 6.07 -3.41
N TYR A 302 13.41 5.21 -4.11
CA TYR A 302 13.30 3.78 -3.75
C TYR A 302 12.77 3.54 -2.33
N SER A 303 11.80 4.36 -1.91
CA SER A 303 11.10 4.23 -0.61
C SER A 303 10.10 3.07 -0.63
N PHE A 304 9.96 2.38 0.49
CA PHE A 304 8.98 1.33 0.73
C PHE A 304 8.57 1.32 2.21
N SER A 305 7.38 0.81 2.50
CA SER A 305 6.88 0.71 3.89
C SER A 305 6.91 -0.73 4.38
N VAL A 306 7.30 -0.90 5.64
CA VAL A 306 7.35 -2.17 6.36
C VAL A 306 6.33 -2.14 7.47
N TYR A 307 5.42 -3.10 7.46
CA TYR A 307 4.44 -3.28 8.52
C TYR A 307 4.89 -4.36 9.49
N ILE A 308 5.16 -3.95 10.73
CA ILE A 308 5.52 -4.84 11.83
C ILE A 308 4.24 -5.37 12.48
N THR A 309 3.92 -6.62 12.17
CA THR A 309 2.60 -7.19 12.48
C THR A 309 2.31 -7.29 13.98
N ALA A 310 3.30 -7.63 14.83
CA ALA A 310 3.08 -7.78 16.27
C ALA A 310 2.84 -6.44 16.98
N GLN A 311 3.52 -5.38 16.53
CA GLN A 311 3.44 -4.04 17.10
C GLN A 311 2.36 -3.18 16.44
N ARG A 312 1.85 -3.59 15.28
CA ARG A 312 0.94 -2.82 14.43
C ARG A 312 1.53 -1.45 14.10
N LEU A 313 2.81 -1.44 13.71
CA LEU A 313 3.56 -0.24 13.37
C LEU A 313 3.96 -0.27 11.90
N ILE A 314 3.87 0.90 11.26
CA ILE A 314 4.43 1.14 9.92
C ILE A 314 5.76 1.86 10.08
N GLU A 315 6.79 1.29 9.47
CA GLU A 315 8.13 1.86 9.33
C GLU A 315 8.41 2.15 7.86
N ASP A 316 8.79 3.38 7.57
CA ASP A 316 9.14 3.82 6.22
C ASP A 316 10.65 3.67 6.02
N SER A 317 11.06 3.06 4.92
CA SER A 317 12.45 2.68 4.65
C SER A 317 12.85 3.02 3.22
N ASN A 318 14.07 3.50 3.03
CA ASN A 318 14.59 3.89 1.72
C ASN A 318 15.91 3.18 1.45
N LEU A 319 16.14 2.81 0.19
CA LEU A 319 17.45 2.30 -0.22
C LEU A 319 18.44 3.46 -0.43
N PRO A 320 19.74 3.26 -0.14
CA PRO A 320 20.75 4.27 -0.39
C PRO A 320 20.91 4.55 -1.90
N ASP A 321 21.18 5.81 -2.25
CA ASP A 321 21.49 6.22 -3.63
C ASP A 321 22.94 5.86 -3.98
N ASP A 322 23.18 5.34 -5.20
CA ASP A 322 24.53 4.92 -5.66
C ASP A 322 25.53 6.09 -5.76
N GLU A 323 25.07 7.36 -5.69
CA GLU A 323 25.90 8.55 -5.82
C GLU A 323 26.76 8.88 -4.58
N TYR A 324 26.47 8.28 -3.41
CA TYR A 324 27.22 8.56 -2.18
C TYR A 324 28.39 7.60 -1.92
N ASP A 325 28.49 6.48 -2.64
CA ASP A 325 29.52 5.46 -2.41
C ASP A 325 30.83 5.71 -3.15
N ALA A 326 30.87 6.66 -4.11
CA ALA A 326 32.12 7.03 -4.78
C ALA A 326 33.06 7.88 -3.88
N GLY A 327 32.57 8.40 -2.75
CA GLY A 327 33.32 9.29 -1.85
C GLY A 327 33.81 8.66 -0.54
N ILE A 328 33.41 7.43 -0.21
CA ILE A 328 33.69 6.78 1.09
C ILE A 328 34.56 5.51 0.93
N SER A 329 35.10 5.23 -0.26
CA SER A 329 36.03 4.09 -0.46
C SER A 329 37.46 4.32 0.06
N LEU A 330 37.68 5.35 0.88
CA LEU A 330 38.91 5.58 1.64
C LEU A 330 38.58 5.87 3.11
N MET A 331 37.99 4.91 3.83
CA MET A 331 38.39 4.54 5.20
C MET A 331 37.48 3.44 5.76
N ASP A 332 38.15 2.43 6.30
CA ASP A 332 37.70 1.38 7.22
C ASP A 332 36.68 0.33 6.71
N SER A 333 37.28 -0.78 6.29
CA SER A 333 36.69 -2.11 6.25
C SER A 333 36.53 -2.67 7.67
N GLU A 334 35.36 -2.51 8.27
CA GLU A 334 34.74 -3.42 9.26
C GLU A 334 33.32 -2.92 9.58
N ASP A 335 32.35 -3.82 9.66
CA ASP A 335 30.92 -3.63 9.98
C ASP A 335 29.98 -3.00 8.92
N THR A 336 29.47 -3.82 8.00
CA THR A 336 28.28 -3.52 7.19
C THR A 336 27.04 -4.21 7.76
N VAL A 337 26.45 -3.62 8.80
CA VAL A 337 25.07 -3.93 9.23
C VAL A 337 24.17 -2.81 8.73
N ALA A 338 23.08 -3.15 8.06
CA ALA A 338 22.10 -2.20 7.53
C ALA A 338 21.67 -1.19 8.61
N THR A 339 22.06 0.08 8.45
CA THR A 339 21.74 1.14 9.39
C THR A 339 20.29 1.57 9.21
N VAL A 340 19.46 1.31 10.22
CA VAL A 340 18.11 1.86 10.39
C VAL A 340 18.23 3.37 10.67
N GLY A 341 18.14 4.17 9.61
CA GLY A 341 18.26 5.62 9.67
C GLY A 341 16.98 6.30 10.17
N ASN A 342 16.90 6.57 11.46
CA ASN A 342 15.81 7.35 12.05
C ASN A 342 15.91 8.83 11.63
N ARG A 343 14.99 9.31 10.78
CA ARG A 343 15.07 10.68 10.24
C ARG A 343 14.52 11.70 11.25
N ARG A 344 15.42 12.39 11.98
CA ARG A 344 15.08 13.66 12.63
C ARG A 344 15.05 14.76 11.56
N LYS A 345 13.89 15.39 11.35
CA LYS A 345 13.78 16.59 10.50
C LYS A 345 14.57 17.74 11.17
N HIS A 346 15.47 18.38 10.43
CA HIS A 346 15.95 19.72 10.77
C HIS A 346 15.15 20.73 9.96
N ASN A 347 14.79 21.81 10.66
CA ASN A 347 13.88 22.89 10.25
C ASN A 347 14.27 23.59 8.95
#